data_AF-A0A942Q3B6-F1
#
_entry.id   AF-A0A942Q3B6-F1
#
_cell.length_a   1.000
_cell.length_b   1.000
_cell.length_c   1.000
_cell.angle_alpha   90.00
_cell.angle_beta   90.00
_cell.angle_gamma   90.00
#
_symmetry.space_group_name_H-M   'P 1'
#
loop_
_entity.id
_entity.type
_entity.pdbx_description
1 polymer ?
#
loop_
_entity_poly.entity_id
_entity_poly.type
_entity_poly.pdbx_seq_one_letter_code
_entity_poly.pdbx_strand_id
1 'polypeptide(L)'
;MSEEGTSPIAQAPVYHAPAPAPPSEPRRSGAGWKVAVALILVLVLGLCGCSALAFVGSFGAGMPMPTGDAVALLHIDGVIAGTGSVYSGYITPEYFVDQLDRAMDDPAVKAVLIRIDSPGGTVAASQEIAMEVARATKPVVVSVGDVCASGAYMVAAQADEIVATPTSSIGSIGVIAQIPNFAGLLDTLGVEFTVLTAGEHKDAGSPYRSLTATETALFQEWIDGSYQEFIRIVAEGRGLPEAEVKKMADGWLWPGMVAEEMGLIDSLGTFNDALARAAELGGIEGEPVVVTYREPDYTQMLRSLIGFGARLESLFGYAPDADAVRDVLPR
;
A
#
# COMPACT_ATOMS: atom_id res chain seq x y z
N MET A 1 -63.21 -18.71 71.71
CA MET A 1 -61.97 -17.93 71.69
C MET A 1 -61.85 -17.37 70.27
N SER A 2 -62.49 -16.23 69.97
CA SER A 2 -61.93 -14.85 70.02
C SER A 2 -60.71 -14.74 69.09
N GLU A 3 -60.68 -13.86 68.08
CA GLU A 3 -60.93 -12.41 68.14
C GLU A 3 -61.57 -11.80 66.87
N GLU A 4 -62.22 -10.66 67.08
CA GLU A 4 -62.77 -9.71 66.11
C GLU A 4 -61.69 -8.85 65.43
N GLY A 5 -61.98 -8.36 64.23
CA GLY A 5 -61.26 -7.25 63.60
C GLY A 5 -62.05 -6.67 62.43
N THR A 6 -62.53 -5.44 62.57
CA THR A 6 -63.54 -4.77 61.74
C THR A 6 -62.96 -3.80 60.69
N SER A 7 -63.65 -3.72 59.53
CA SER A 7 -63.72 -2.60 58.55
C SER A 7 -62.44 -2.21 57.76
N PRO A 8 -62.52 -1.64 56.52
CA PRO A 8 -63.46 -0.58 56.13
C PRO A 8 -64.14 -0.70 54.76
N ILE A 9 -65.22 0.07 54.64
CA ILE A 9 -66.06 0.34 53.47
C ILE A 9 -65.23 1.06 52.39
N ALA A 10 -65.14 0.48 51.19
CA ALA A 10 -64.49 1.09 50.03
C ALA A 10 -65.46 2.01 49.26
N GLN A 11 -64.99 3.22 48.96
CA GLN A 11 -65.69 4.31 48.30
C GLN A 11 -66.00 4.02 46.82
N ALA A 12 -67.09 4.63 46.32
CA ALA A 12 -67.51 4.55 44.92
C ALA A 12 -66.48 5.20 43.96
N PRO A 13 -66.35 4.68 42.72
CA PRO A 13 -65.36 5.16 41.75
C PRO A 13 -65.67 6.56 41.22
N VAL A 14 -64.62 7.38 41.12
CA VAL A 14 -64.66 8.72 40.52
C VAL A 14 -64.64 8.60 38.99
N TYR A 15 -65.62 9.20 38.33
CA TYR A 15 -65.75 9.21 36.86
C TYR A 15 -64.81 10.27 36.27
N HIS A 16 -63.74 9.85 35.57
CA HIS A 16 -62.92 10.74 34.76
C HIS A 16 -63.54 10.91 33.37
N ALA A 17 -63.76 12.14 32.94
CA ALA A 17 -64.21 12.43 31.57
C ALA A 17 -63.17 11.96 30.53
N PRO A 18 -63.59 11.40 29.38
CA PRO A 18 -62.67 10.98 28.33
C PRO A 18 -61.93 12.16 27.72
N ALA A 19 -60.64 11.96 27.40
CA ALA A 19 -59.79 12.96 26.77
C ALA A 19 -60.34 13.38 25.39
N PRO A 20 -60.18 14.65 24.96
CA PRO A 20 -60.61 15.10 23.65
C PRO A 20 -59.83 14.41 22.52
N ALA A 21 -60.51 14.16 21.40
CA ALA A 21 -59.92 13.54 20.22
C ALA A 21 -58.76 14.39 19.66
N PRO A 22 -57.70 13.76 19.13
CA PRO A 22 -56.58 14.49 18.54
C PRO A 22 -57.03 15.28 17.30
N PRO A 23 -56.41 16.45 17.02
CA PRO A 23 -56.73 17.25 15.85
C PRO A 23 -56.43 16.48 14.55
N SER A 24 -57.25 16.70 13.53
CA SER A 24 -57.07 16.08 12.21
C SER A 24 -55.80 16.57 11.52
N GLU A 25 -55.00 15.65 10.98
CA GLU A 25 -53.79 15.99 10.23
C GLU A 25 -54.11 16.84 8.99
N PRO A 26 -53.32 17.89 8.69
CA PRO A 26 -53.50 18.66 7.47
C PRO A 26 -53.14 17.81 6.24
N ARG A 27 -54.08 17.68 5.30
CA ARG A 27 -53.85 17.07 3.98
C ARG A 27 -52.73 17.82 3.25
N ARG A 28 -51.51 17.27 3.28
CA ARG A 28 -50.40 17.73 2.43
C ARG A 28 -50.77 17.51 0.96
N SER A 29 -50.82 18.58 0.17
CA SER A 29 -51.08 18.50 -1.27
C SER A 29 -49.92 17.76 -1.96
N GLY A 30 -50.19 16.54 -2.43
CA GLY A 30 -49.18 15.60 -2.97
C GLY A 30 -48.54 16.00 -4.31
N ALA A 31 -48.61 17.27 -4.71
CA ALA A 31 -48.06 17.77 -5.97
C ALA A 31 -46.67 18.42 -5.80
N GLY A 32 -46.38 19.06 -4.66
CA GLY A 32 -45.14 19.82 -4.47
C GLY A 32 -43.87 18.95 -4.48
N TRP A 33 -43.92 17.78 -3.84
CA TRP A 33 -42.81 16.81 -3.85
C TRP A 33 -42.50 16.30 -5.27
N LYS A 34 -43.53 16.06 -6.08
CA LYS A 34 -43.35 15.58 -7.47
C LYS A 34 -42.65 16.63 -8.33
N VAL A 35 -42.98 17.90 -8.13
CA VAL A 35 -42.31 19.03 -8.82
C VAL A 35 -40.86 19.18 -8.34
N ALA A 36 -40.60 19.05 -7.03
CA ALA A 36 -39.24 19.09 -6.50
C ALA A 36 -38.37 17.94 -7.04
N VAL A 37 -38.90 16.72 -7.09
CA VAL A 37 -38.19 15.56 -7.65
C VAL A 37 -37.96 15.72 -9.16
N ALA A 38 -38.93 16.25 -9.91
CA ALA A 38 -38.75 16.52 -11.33
C ALA A 38 -37.68 17.59 -11.59
N LEU A 39 -37.63 18.66 -10.78
CA LEU A 39 -36.60 19.70 -10.88
C LEU A 39 -35.22 19.16 -10.53
N ILE A 40 -35.10 18.31 -9.51
CA ILE A 40 -33.83 17.64 -9.15
C ILE A 40 -33.40 16.70 -10.27
N LEU A 41 -34.29 15.90 -10.85
CA LEU A 41 -33.97 15.02 -11.97
C LEU A 41 -33.52 15.80 -13.20
N VAL A 42 -34.16 16.93 -13.52
CA VAL A 42 -33.74 17.80 -14.63
C VAL A 42 -32.39 18.45 -14.34
N LEU A 43 -32.14 18.86 -13.09
CA LEU A 43 -30.84 19.40 -12.68
C LEU A 43 -29.74 18.35 -12.78
N VAL A 44 -29.98 17.12 -12.29
CA VAL A 44 -29.02 16.00 -12.35
C VAL A 44 -28.78 15.57 -13.80
N LEU A 45 -29.84 15.42 -14.61
CA LEU A 45 -29.70 15.08 -16.03
C LEU A 45 -29.05 16.22 -16.83
N GLY A 46 -29.29 17.48 -16.47
CA GLY A 46 -28.61 18.64 -17.04
C GLY A 46 -27.14 18.71 -16.66
N LEU A 47 -26.80 18.43 -15.39
CA LEU A 47 -25.41 18.32 -14.91
C LEU A 47 -24.69 17.14 -15.58
N CYS A 48 -25.33 15.97 -15.69
CA CYS A 48 -24.81 14.79 -16.39
C CYS A 48 -24.70 15.03 -17.90
N GLY A 49 -25.63 15.76 -18.52
CA GLY A 49 -25.62 16.09 -19.94
C GLY A 49 -24.55 17.11 -20.30
N CYS A 50 -24.36 18.14 -19.46
CA CYS A 50 -23.28 19.12 -19.61
C CYS A 50 -21.91 18.49 -19.36
N SER A 51 -21.80 17.54 -18.43
CA SER A 51 -20.55 16.78 -18.24
C SER A 51 -20.32 15.77 -19.37
N ALA A 52 -21.35 15.15 -19.95
CA ALA A 52 -21.21 14.31 -21.14
C ALA A 52 -20.78 15.11 -22.39
N LEU A 53 -21.30 16.33 -22.58
CA LEU A 53 -20.86 17.23 -23.66
C LEU A 53 -19.46 17.81 -23.43
N ALA A 54 -19.08 18.10 -22.18
CA ALA A 54 -17.71 18.45 -21.83
C ALA A 54 -16.74 17.26 -21.98
N PHE A 55 -17.22 16.04 -21.76
CA PHE A 55 -16.47 14.80 -21.96
C PHE A 55 -16.26 14.53 -23.46
N VAL A 56 -17.31 14.57 -24.28
CA VAL A 56 -17.20 14.37 -25.74
C VAL A 56 -16.37 15.50 -26.41
N GLY A 57 -16.46 16.73 -25.89
CA GLY A 57 -15.61 17.84 -26.34
C GLY A 57 -14.12 17.70 -25.95
N SER A 58 -13.80 16.92 -24.91
CA SER A 58 -12.43 16.65 -24.46
C SER A 58 -11.79 15.45 -25.16
N PHE A 59 -12.57 14.56 -25.80
CA PHE A 59 -12.03 13.43 -26.59
C PHE A 59 -11.76 13.79 -28.07
N GLY A 60 -12.18 14.98 -28.53
CA GLY A 60 -12.02 15.43 -29.92
C GLY A 60 -10.81 16.33 -30.18
N ALA A 61 -10.15 16.83 -29.14
CA ALA A 61 -8.81 17.40 -29.26
C ALA A 61 -7.86 16.26 -28.94
N GLY A 62 -7.09 15.80 -29.93
CA GLY A 62 -6.02 14.83 -29.68
C GLY A 62 -5.22 15.32 -28.48
N MET A 63 -5.24 14.56 -27.39
CA MET A 63 -4.23 14.69 -26.36
C MET A 63 -2.90 14.75 -27.12
N PRO A 64 -2.03 15.73 -26.85
CA PRO A 64 -0.72 15.73 -27.48
C PRO A 64 -0.10 14.39 -27.09
N MET A 65 -0.10 13.43 -28.00
CA MET A 65 0.81 12.29 -27.91
C MET A 65 2.17 12.96 -27.72
N PRO A 66 2.92 12.63 -26.65
CA PRO A 66 4.25 13.18 -26.49
C PRO A 66 4.98 12.92 -27.80
N THR A 67 5.19 13.97 -28.57
CA THR A 67 5.91 13.92 -29.83
C THR A 67 7.37 14.10 -29.43
N GLY A 68 7.89 13.09 -28.76
CA GLY A 68 9.20 13.10 -28.15
C GLY A 68 9.48 11.75 -27.51
N ASP A 69 10.72 11.31 -27.65
CA ASP A 69 11.21 10.14 -26.95
C ASP A 69 11.11 10.37 -25.44
N ALA A 70 10.65 9.35 -24.72
CA ALA A 70 10.27 9.45 -23.32
C ALA A 70 11.00 8.45 -22.43
N VAL A 71 11.11 8.81 -21.14
CA VAL A 71 11.49 7.90 -20.07
C VAL A 71 10.24 7.58 -19.24
N ALA A 72 9.94 6.29 -19.07
CA ALA A 72 8.85 5.86 -18.20
C ALA A 72 9.33 5.84 -16.74
N LEU A 73 8.67 6.61 -15.88
CA LEU A 73 8.94 6.62 -14.44
C LEU A 73 7.98 5.66 -13.72
N LEU A 74 8.56 4.62 -13.15
CA LEU A 74 7.89 3.64 -12.30
C LEU A 74 8.36 3.79 -10.85
N HIS A 75 7.54 3.36 -9.91
CA HIS A 75 7.82 3.49 -8.48
C HIS A 75 7.69 2.16 -7.74
N ILE A 76 8.63 1.91 -6.85
CA ILE A 76 8.55 0.89 -5.80
C ILE A 76 8.67 1.61 -4.46
N ASP A 77 7.53 2.11 -3.98
CA ASP A 77 7.42 2.86 -2.72
C ASP A 77 6.73 1.96 -1.67
N GLY A 78 7.39 1.69 -0.54
CA GLY A 78 6.83 0.87 0.54
C GLY A 78 7.09 -0.63 0.40
N VAL A 79 6.28 -1.47 1.05
CA VAL A 79 6.56 -2.91 1.22
C VAL A 79 6.14 -3.70 -0.02
N ILE A 80 7.01 -4.58 -0.52
CA ILE A 80 6.67 -5.49 -1.63
C ILE A 80 5.91 -6.70 -1.08
N ALA A 81 4.69 -6.94 -1.55
CA ALA A 81 3.87 -8.06 -1.08
C ALA A 81 3.03 -8.66 -2.20
N GLY A 82 2.74 -9.96 -2.13
CA GLY A 82 1.87 -10.64 -3.10
C GLY A 82 0.40 -10.18 -3.04
N THR A 83 0.00 -9.45 -1.99
CA THR A 83 -1.31 -8.82 -1.89
C THR A 83 -1.17 -7.48 -1.19
N GLY A 84 -1.95 -6.49 -1.61
CA GLY A 84 -1.94 -5.17 -1.02
C GLY A 84 -2.41 -4.12 -2.01
N SER A 85 -2.22 -2.86 -1.66
CA SER A 85 -2.48 -1.74 -2.55
C SER A 85 -1.47 -0.64 -2.27
N VAL A 86 -1.16 0.17 -3.29
CA VAL A 86 -0.35 1.38 -3.15
C VAL A 86 -0.91 2.33 -2.08
N TYR A 87 -2.23 2.37 -1.89
CA TYR A 87 -2.87 3.21 -0.87
C TYR A 87 -2.59 2.76 0.56
N SER A 88 -2.26 1.48 0.76
CA SER A 88 -1.87 0.92 2.05
C SER A 88 -0.35 0.78 2.21
N GLY A 89 0.43 1.37 1.31
CA GLY A 89 1.90 1.34 1.36
C GLY A 89 2.52 0.04 0.86
N TYR A 90 1.80 -0.70 0.00
CA TYR A 90 2.29 -1.94 -0.60
C TYR A 90 2.43 -1.83 -2.12
N ILE A 91 3.42 -2.52 -2.65
CA ILE A 91 3.61 -2.75 -4.09
C ILE A 91 3.41 -4.24 -4.34
N THR A 92 2.52 -4.57 -5.29
CA THR A 92 2.32 -5.96 -5.73
C THR A 92 2.98 -6.19 -7.09
N PRO A 93 3.34 -7.44 -7.42
CA PRO A 93 3.86 -7.78 -8.74
C PRO A 93 2.93 -7.32 -9.86
N GLU A 94 1.63 -7.60 -9.77
CA GLU A 94 0.66 -7.28 -10.82
C GLU A 94 0.60 -5.78 -11.11
N TYR A 95 0.62 -4.95 -10.06
CA TYR A 95 0.60 -3.49 -10.20
C TYR A 95 1.88 -2.94 -10.84
N PHE A 96 3.04 -3.49 -10.48
CA PHE A 96 4.31 -3.04 -11.02
C PHE A 96 4.51 -3.53 -12.45
N VAL A 97 4.23 -4.80 -12.70
CA VAL A 97 4.42 -5.47 -13.99
C VAL A 97 3.47 -4.90 -15.05
N ASP A 98 2.22 -4.55 -14.73
CA ASP A 98 1.33 -3.83 -15.68
C ASP A 98 1.98 -2.53 -16.18
N GLN A 99 2.58 -1.74 -15.28
CA GLN A 99 3.24 -0.50 -15.67
C GLN A 99 4.52 -0.75 -16.47
N LEU A 100 5.27 -1.81 -16.13
CA LEU A 100 6.48 -2.19 -16.85
C LEU A 100 6.14 -2.64 -18.27
N ASP A 101 5.15 -3.52 -18.43
CA ASP A 101 4.68 -4.01 -19.72
C ASP A 101 4.18 -2.86 -20.61
N ARG A 102 3.39 -1.94 -20.04
CA ARG A 102 2.95 -0.74 -20.77
C ARG A 102 4.13 0.13 -21.21
N ALA A 103 5.15 0.28 -20.37
CA ALA A 103 6.39 0.98 -20.74
C ALA A 103 7.19 0.24 -21.81
N MET A 104 7.20 -1.09 -21.82
CA MET A 104 7.84 -1.91 -22.86
C MET A 104 7.11 -1.80 -24.20
N ASP A 105 5.77 -1.80 -24.18
CA ASP A 105 4.94 -1.76 -25.38
C ASP A 105 4.83 -0.36 -26.02
N ASP A 106 5.07 0.71 -25.26
CA ASP A 106 4.95 2.08 -25.75
C ASP A 106 6.16 2.49 -26.63
N PRO A 107 5.99 2.73 -27.94
CA PRO A 107 7.10 3.06 -28.84
C PRO A 107 7.74 4.43 -28.56
N ALA A 108 7.05 5.34 -27.85
CA ALA A 108 7.62 6.62 -27.43
C ALA A 108 8.60 6.43 -26.25
N VAL A 109 8.39 5.43 -25.40
CA VAL A 109 9.29 5.12 -24.28
C VAL A 109 10.56 4.46 -24.81
N LYS A 110 11.71 5.06 -24.50
CA LYS A 110 13.03 4.55 -24.88
C LYS A 110 13.82 3.94 -23.72
N ALA A 111 13.48 4.31 -22.49
CA ALA A 111 14.06 3.75 -21.28
C ALA A 111 13.07 3.81 -20.11
N VAL A 112 13.34 3.02 -19.07
CA VAL A 112 12.58 3.01 -17.82
C VAL A 112 13.46 3.51 -16.69
N LEU A 113 12.93 4.42 -15.88
CA LEU A 113 13.50 4.84 -14.61
C LEU A 113 12.63 4.27 -13.49
N ILE A 114 13.19 3.40 -12.65
CA ILE A 114 12.54 2.88 -11.46
C ILE A 114 13.00 3.68 -10.25
N ARG A 115 12.11 4.46 -9.64
CA ARG A 115 12.35 5.11 -8.35
C ARG A 115 12.03 4.14 -7.22
N ILE A 116 13.01 3.83 -6.38
CA ILE A 116 12.85 2.88 -5.27
C ILE A 116 12.99 3.61 -3.93
N ASP A 117 11.99 3.47 -3.07
CA ASP A 117 12.05 3.81 -1.66
C ASP A 117 11.33 2.72 -0.85
N SER A 118 12.01 1.59 -0.67
CA SER A 118 11.42 0.35 -0.15
C SER A 118 12.36 -0.44 0.77
N PRO A 119 11.86 -0.90 1.93
CA PRO A 119 12.59 -1.80 2.81
C PRO A 119 12.63 -3.26 2.30
N GLY A 120 12.01 -3.55 1.16
CA GLY A 120 11.82 -4.90 0.63
C GLY A 120 10.44 -5.46 0.98
N GLY A 121 10.36 -6.78 1.21
CA GLY A 121 9.09 -7.44 1.51
C GLY A 121 9.12 -8.95 1.32
N THR A 122 8.03 -9.53 0.84
CA THR A 122 7.93 -10.99 0.67
C THR A 122 8.79 -11.49 -0.47
N VAL A 123 9.59 -12.54 -0.22
CA VAL A 123 10.58 -13.10 -1.17
C VAL A 123 9.99 -13.37 -2.55
N ALA A 124 8.86 -14.09 -2.63
CA ALA A 124 8.27 -14.47 -3.92
C ALA A 124 7.83 -13.26 -4.77
N ALA A 125 7.17 -12.28 -4.15
CA ALA A 125 6.71 -11.08 -4.86
C ALA A 125 7.90 -10.23 -5.36
N SER A 126 8.94 -10.09 -4.55
CA SER A 126 10.17 -9.40 -4.96
C SER A 126 10.88 -10.12 -6.09
N GLN A 127 10.95 -11.45 -6.04
CA GLN A 127 11.58 -12.26 -7.07
C GLN A 127 10.81 -12.21 -8.40
N GLU A 128 9.48 -12.22 -8.37
CA GLU A 128 8.66 -12.06 -9.57
C GLU A 128 8.92 -10.73 -10.27
N ILE A 129 8.94 -9.62 -9.52
CA ILE A 129 9.29 -8.30 -10.06
C ILE A 129 10.72 -8.29 -10.62
N ALA A 130 11.68 -8.86 -9.89
CA ALA A 130 13.07 -8.93 -10.34
C ALA A 130 13.19 -9.69 -11.67
N MET A 131 12.48 -10.82 -11.82
CA MET A 131 12.46 -11.59 -13.05
C MET A 131 11.90 -10.80 -14.24
N GLU A 132 10.88 -9.95 -14.05
CA GLU A 132 10.35 -9.11 -15.13
C GLU A 132 11.28 -7.94 -15.47
N VAL A 133 11.93 -7.33 -14.47
CA VAL A 133 12.97 -6.31 -14.73
C VAL A 133 14.13 -6.91 -15.52
N ALA A 134 14.59 -8.12 -15.18
CA ALA A 134 15.65 -8.82 -15.93
C ALA A 134 15.25 -9.18 -17.38
N ARG A 135 13.94 -9.26 -17.67
CA ARG A 135 13.39 -9.51 -19.02
C ARG A 135 13.12 -8.23 -19.80
N ALA A 136 13.31 -7.06 -19.21
CA ALA A 136 13.07 -5.79 -19.87
C ALA A 136 13.90 -5.68 -21.16
N THR A 137 13.27 -5.18 -22.22
CA THR A 137 13.90 -5.08 -23.54
C THR A 137 14.43 -3.67 -23.84
N LYS A 138 14.07 -2.71 -22.99
CA LYS A 138 14.55 -1.32 -23.00
C LYS A 138 15.44 -1.09 -21.78
N PRO A 139 16.41 -0.17 -21.84
CA PRO A 139 17.26 0.14 -20.70
C PRO A 139 16.44 0.48 -19.46
N VAL A 140 16.85 -0.10 -18.33
CA VAL A 140 16.28 0.12 -17.01
C VAL A 140 17.33 0.74 -16.10
N VAL A 141 17.06 1.94 -15.61
CA VAL A 141 17.88 2.61 -14.59
C VAL A 141 17.10 2.67 -13.29
N VAL A 142 17.76 2.43 -12.17
CA VAL A 142 17.21 2.60 -10.83
C VAL A 142 17.73 3.90 -10.23
N SER A 143 16.81 4.67 -9.65
CA SER A 143 17.13 5.78 -8.75
C SER A 143 16.71 5.41 -7.33
N VAL A 144 17.66 5.40 -6.40
CA VAL A 144 17.37 5.09 -5.00
C VAL A 144 16.99 6.36 -4.23
N GLY A 145 15.89 6.26 -3.47
CA GLY A 145 15.47 7.22 -2.45
C GLY A 145 16.22 7.04 -1.14
N ASP A 146 15.49 6.91 -0.04
CA ASP A 146 16.11 6.75 1.26
C ASP A 146 16.58 5.31 1.46
N VAL A 147 15.79 4.34 0.98
CA VAL A 147 16.09 2.90 1.16
C VAL A 147 15.84 2.06 -0.09
N CYS A 148 16.80 1.18 -0.39
CA CYS A 148 16.67 0.08 -1.36
C CYS A 148 17.25 -1.17 -0.70
N ALA A 149 16.39 -1.87 0.06
CA ALA A 149 16.81 -2.96 0.93
C ALA A 149 16.10 -4.29 0.61
N SER A 150 16.77 -5.40 0.91
CA SER A 150 16.21 -6.76 0.84
C SER A 150 15.53 -7.03 -0.50
N GLY A 151 14.26 -7.42 -0.51
CA GLY A 151 13.49 -7.67 -1.74
C GLY A 151 13.50 -6.52 -2.75
N ALA A 152 13.66 -5.25 -2.33
CA ALA A 152 13.76 -4.13 -3.25
C ALA A 152 15.14 -4.08 -3.94
N TYR A 153 16.20 -4.44 -3.20
CA TYR A 153 17.53 -4.58 -3.79
C TYR A 153 17.64 -5.78 -4.73
N MET A 154 16.89 -6.86 -4.46
CA MET A 154 16.75 -8.00 -5.38
C MET A 154 16.24 -7.53 -6.76
N VAL A 155 15.27 -6.62 -6.79
CA VAL A 155 14.77 -6.00 -8.03
C VAL A 155 15.81 -5.06 -8.63
N ALA A 156 16.37 -4.16 -7.83
CA ALA A 156 17.33 -3.17 -8.29
C ALA A 156 18.56 -3.80 -8.94
N ALA A 157 19.02 -4.93 -8.42
CA ALA A 157 20.17 -5.66 -8.93
C ALA A 157 20.03 -6.10 -10.40
N GLN A 158 18.81 -6.16 -10.95
CA GLN A 158 18.56 -6.54 -12.34
C GLN A 158 18.57 -5.36 -13.31
N ALA A 159 18.69 -4.12 -12.82
CA ALA A 159 18.75 -2.93 -13.67
C ALA A 159 20.12 -2.78 -14.33
N ASP A 160 20.15 -2.09 -15.48
CA ASP A 160 21.39 -1.77 -16.20
C ASP A 160 22.29 -0.81 -15.40
N GLU A 161 21.68 0.12 -14.66
CA GLU A 161 22.39 1.05 -13.80
C GLU A 161 21.59 1.37 -12.53
N ILE A 162 22.27 1.42 -11.38
CA ILE A 162 21.72 1.82 -10.09
C ILE A 162 22.44 3.08 -9.61
N VAL A 163 21.67 4.15 -9.46
CA VAL A 163 22.14 5.45 -8.97
C VAL A 163 21.56 5.72 -7.58
N ALA A 164 22.41 6.05 -6.62
CA ALA A 164 21.98 6.35 -5.25
C ALA A 164 22.71 7.57 -4.67
N THR A 165 22.12 8.21 -3.65
CA THR A 165 22.83 9.27 -2.93
C THR A 165 23.89 8.67 -1.99
N PRO A 166 24.91 9.43 -1.54
CA PRO A 166 25.93 8.90 -0.63
C PRO A 166 25.40 8.29 0.66
N THR A 167 24.22 8.73 1.11
CA THR A 167 23.59 8.33 2.38
C THR A 167 22.38 7.42 2.23
N SER A 168 21.97 7.09 1.01
CA SER A 168 20.89 6.12 0.77
C SER A 168 21.26 4.76 1.38
N SER A 169 20.29 4.05 1.95
CA SER A 169 20.49 2.74 2.57
C SER A 169 20.30 1.62 1.55
N ILE A 170 21.39 0.92 1.23
CA ILE A 170 21.43 -0.13 0.19
C ILE A 170 21.74 -1.49 0.82
N GLY A 171 21.24 -2.57 0.23
CA GLY A 171 21.64 -3.92 0.59
C GLY A 171 20.57 -4.63 1.41
N SER A 172 20.88 -4.98 2.65
CA SER A 172 20.08 -5.95 3.43
C SER A 172 19.85 -7.25 2.65
N ILE A 173 20.92 -7.74 2.01
CA ILE A 173 20.90 -9.00 1.27
C ILE A 173 20.86 -10.12 2.30
N GLY A 174 19.67 -10.67 2.50
CA GLY A 174 19.37 -11.63 3.55
C GLY A 174 17.91 -12.04 3.54
N VAL A 175 17.60 -13.12 4.25
CA VAL A 175 16.25 -13.66 4.41
C VAL A 175 16.01 -13.94 5.88
N ILE A 176 14.86 -13.51 6.39
CA ILE A 176 14.45 -13.76 7.78
C ILE A 176 13.03 -14.34 7.81
N ALA A 177 12.77 -15.15 8.82
CA ALA A 177 11.42 -15.52 9.22
C ALA A 177 11.23 -15.19 10.69
N GLN A 178 10.06 -14.66 11.05
CA GLN A 178 9.70 -14.37 12.43
C GLN A 178 8.47 -15.21 12.79
N ILE A 179 8.61 -16.05 13.81
CA ILE A 179 7.54 -16.89 14.34
C ILE A 179 7.38 -16.53 15.82
N PRO A 180 6.34 -15.76 16.20
CA PRO A 180 6.10 -15.42 17.59
C PRO A 180 5.70 -16.66 18.39
N ASN A 181 5.99 -16.68 19.70
CA ASN A 181 5.58 -17.76 20.60
C ASN A 181 4.98 -17.16 21.89
N PHE A 182 3.70 -17.44 22.10
CA PHE A 182 2.90 -16.97 23.23
C PHE A 182 2.60 -18.07 24.25
N ALA A 183 3.17 -19.28 24.11
CA ALA A 183 2.86 -20.42 24.97
C ALA A 183 2.99 -20.09 26.46
N GLY A 184 4.10 -19.48 26.88
CA GLY A 184 4.31 -19.10 28.29
C GLY A 184 3.35 -18.01 28.79
N LEU A 185 2.95 -17.08 27.92
CA LEU A 185 1.94 -16.06 28.26
C LEU A 185 0.57 -16.70 28.48
N LEU A 186 0.16 -17.61 27.60
CA LEU A 186 -1.13 -18.28 27.67
C LEU A 186 -1.21 -19.22 28.87
N ASP A 187 -0.13 -19.93 29.19
CA ASP A 187 -0.02 -20.74 30.42
C ASP A 187 -0.22 -19.89 31.68
N THR A 188 0.38 -18.70 31.73
CA THR A 188 0.20 -17.73 32.84
C THR A 188 -1.25 -17.27 32.98
N LEU A 189 -1.98 -17.15 31.88
CA LEU A 189 -3.38 -16.75 31.86
C LEU A 189 -4.34 -17.94 32.07
N GLY A 190 -3.84 -19.17 32.15
CA GLY A 190 -4.64 -20.38 32.25
C GLY A 190 -5.44 -20.69 30.98
N VAL A 191 -4.95 -20.27 29.81
CA VAL A 191 -5.60 -20.51 28.51
C VAL A 191 -4.91 -21.69 27.81
N GLU A 192 -5.66 -22.75 27.54
CA GLU A 192 -5.18 -23.93 26.82
C GLU A 192 -5.72 -23.96 25.38
N PHE A 193 -4.83 -24.18 24.41
CA PHE A 193 -5.18 -24.44 23.02
C PHE A 193 -4.91 -25.90 22.67
N THR A 194 -5.97 -26.70 22.50
CA THR A 194 -5.86 -28.06 21.94
C THR A 194 -5.95 -28.01 20.43
N VAL A 195 -4.89 -28.40 19.73
CA VAL A 195 -4.85 -28.46 18.26
C VAL A 195 -4.90 -29.92 17.79
N LEU A 196 -5.85 -30.23 16.91
CA LEU A 196 -5.97 -31.55 16.28
C LEU A 196 -5.58 -31.41 14.80
N THR A 197 -4.50 -32.08 14.38
CA THR A 197 -4.02 -32.05 13.01
C THR A 197 -4.06 -33.43 12.37
N ALA A 198 -4.23 -33.46 11.04
CA ALA A 198 -4.14 -34.69 10.26
C ALA A 198 -2.70 -35.04 9.84
N GLY A 199 -1.75 -34.14 10.05
CA GLY A 199 -0.35 -34.30 9.62
C GLY A 199 0.60 -33.63 10.60
N GLU A 200 1.77 -34.24 10.76
CA GLU A 200 2.75 -33.93 11.81
C GLU A 200 3.17 -32.45 11.85
N HIS A 201 3.36 -31.82 10.69
CA HIS A 201 3.87 -30.44 10.60
C HIS A 201 2.77 -29.42 10.27
N LYS A 202 1.49 -29.78 10.35
CA LYS A 202 0.39 -28.89 9.91
C LYS A 202 0.20 -27.67 10.81
N ASP A 203 0.66 -27.74 12.05
CA ASP A 203 0.70 -26.63 12.99
C ASP A 203 2.14 -26.16 13.29
N ALA A 204 3.12 -26.54 12.45
CA ALA A 204 4.47 -26.02 12.52
C ALA A 204 4.44 -24.50 12.35
N GLY A 205 5.11 -23.78 13.26
CA GLY A 205 5.04 -22.31 13.31
C GLY A 205 3.82 -21.76 14.05
N SER A 206 3.00 -22.61 14.69
CA SER A 206 1.93 -22.16 15.58
C SER A 206 2.47 -21.24 16.68
N PRO A 207 1.83 -20.09 16.94
CA PRO A 207 2.28 -19.19 17.99
C PRO A 207 1.92 -19.68 19.41
N TYR A 208 1.26 -20.83 19.53
CA TYR A 208 0.76 -21.36 20.80
C TYR A 208 1.65 -22.45 21.40
N ARG A 209 2.70 -22.87 20.68
CA ARG A 209 3.70 -23.82 21.17
C ARG A 209 5.07 -23.48 20.59
N SER A 210 6.11 -23.98 21.24
CA SER A 210 7.46 -23.90 20.68
C SER A 210 7.62 -24.79 19.45
N LEU A 211 8.51 -24.37 18.54
CA LEU A 211 8.98 -25.23 17.46
C LEU A 211 9.73 -26.43 18.03
N THR A 212 9.54 -27.58 17.41
CA THR A 212 10.40 -28.75 17.62
C THR A 212 11.74 -28.57 16.90
N ALA A 213 12.72 -29.42 17.24
CA ALA A 213 14.01 -29.42 16.56
C ALA A 213 13.86 -29.72 15.05
N THR A 214 12.98 -30.65 14.69
CA THR A 214 12.68 -30.98 13.29
C THR A 214 12.07 -29.80 12.55
N GLU A 215 11.06 -29.14 13.12
CA GLU A 215 10.43 -27.98 12.48
C GLU A 215 11.40 -26.81 12.33
N THR A 216 12.25 -26.59 13.34
CA THR A 216 13.31 -25.56 13.28
C THR A 216 14.25 -25.83 12.11
N ALA A 217 14.69 -27.09 11.94
CA ALA A 217 15.56 -27.47 10.83
C ALA A 217 14.89 -27.28 9.47
N LEU A 218 13.59 -27.62 9.34
CA LEU A 218 12.82 -27.43 8.10
C LEU A 218 12.67 -25.95 7.73
N PHE A 219 12.36 -25.08 8.70
CA PHE A 219 12.32 -23.63 8.44
C PHE A 219 13.69 -23.08 8.09
N GLN A 220 14.75 -23.53 8.76
CA GLN A 220 16.11 -23.10 8.44
C GLN A 220 16.52 -23.51 7.02
N GLU A 221 16.22 -24.73 6.59
CA GLU A 221 16.49 -25.20 5.22
C GLU A 221 15.78 -24.32 4.17
N TRP A 222 14.53 -23.93 4.43
CA TRP A 222 13.79 -23.03 3.54
C TRP A 222 14.40 -21.61 3.49
N ILE A 223 14.80 -21.07 4.64
CA ILE A 223 15.48 -19.77 4.72
C ILE A 223 16.81 -19.82 3.98
N ASP A 224 17.62 -20.86 4.20
CA ASP A 224 18.93 -21.04 3.58
C ASP A 224 18.81 -21.17 2.06
N GLY A 225 17.81 -21.91 1.57
CA GLY A 225 17.53 -22.02 0.13
C GLY A 225 17.15 -20.67 -0.49
N SER A 226 16.28 -19.92 0.17
CA SER A 226 15.88 -18.57 -0.28
C SER A 226 17.06 -17.59 -0.24
N TYR A 227 17.95 -17.71 0.74
CA TYR A 227 19.14 -16.89 0.87
C TYR A 227 20.17 -17.19 -0.23
N GLN A 228 20.41 -18.47 -0.56
CA GLN A 228 21.27 -18.83 -1.69
C GLN A 228 20.71 -18.31 -3.01
N GLU A 229 19.39 -18.38 -3.20
CA GLU A 229 18.73 -17.81 -4.38
C GLU A 229 18.95 -16.30 -4.48
N PHE A 230 18.82 -15.57 -3.38
CA PHE A 230 19.06 -14.13 -3.37
C PHE A 230 20.52 -13.79 -3.70
N ILE A 231 21.50 -14.52 -3.16
CA ILE A 231 22.91 -14.35 -3.54
C ILE A 231 23.09 -14.53 -5.05
N ARG A 232 22.49 -15.58 -5.63
CA ARG A 232 22.59 -15.84 -7.07
C ARG A 232 22.00 -14.71 -7.90
N ILE A 233 20.80 -14.23 -7.55
CA ILE A 233 20.13 -13.12 -8.25
C ILE A 233 21.00 -11.86 -8.24
N VAL A 234 21.60 -11.51 -7.10
CA VAL A 234 22.50 -10.35 -6.99
C VAL A 234 23.79 -10.58 -7.78
N ALA A 235 24.39 -11.76 -7.70
CA ALA A 235 25.59 -12.11 -8.42
C ALA A 235 25.41 -12.00 -9.94
N GLU A 236 24.31 -12.55 -10.46
CA GLU A 236 23.96 -12.49 -11.88
C GLU A 236 23.69 -11.05 -12.32
N GLY A 237 22.84 -10.32 -11.61
CA GLY A 237 22.44 -8.96 -11.98
C GLY A 237 23.57 -7.93 -11.88
N ARG A 238 24.45 -8.06 -10.88
CA ARG A 238 25.59 -7.14 -10.68
C ARG A 238 26.88 -7.60 -11.35
N GLY A 239 26.89 -8.77 -12.00
CA GLY A 239 28.09 -9.35 -12.60
C GLY A 239 29.20 -9.67 -11.59
N LEU A 240 28.83 -9.97 -10.34
CA LEU A 240 29.76 -10.26 -9.25
C LEU A 240 29.87 -11.77 -9.01
N PRO A 241 31.03 -12.30 -8.59
CA PRO A 241 31.11 -13.69 -8.14
C PRO A 241 30.21 -13.90 -6.90
N GLU A 242 29.45 -15.00 -6.86
CA GLU A 242 28.60 -15.34 -5.69
C GLU A 242 29.39 -15.33 -4.37
N ALA A 243 30.66 -15.74 -4.41
CA ALA A 243 31.55 -15.73 -3.25
C ALA A 243 31.85 -14.31 -2.72
N GLU A 244 31.89 -13.30 -3.58
CA GLU A 244 32.03 -11.89 -3.16
C GLU A 244 30.70 -11.36 -2.61
N VAL A 245 29.59 -11.61 -3.32
CA VAL A 245 28.24 -11.25 -2.84
C VAL A 245 27.97 -11.83 -1.45
N LYS A 246 28.34 -13.09 -1.23
CA LYS A 246 28.17 -13.77 0.07
C LYS A 246 28.90 -13.08 1.22
N LYS A 247 30.03 -12.41 0.99
CA LYS A 247 30.73 -11.63 2.03
C LYS A 247 29.97 -10.37 2.44
N MET A 248 29.15 -9.85 1.53
CA MET A 248 28.35 -8.63 1.69
C MET A 248 26.91 -8.93 2.15
N ALA A 249 26.49 -10.19 2.01
CA ALA A 249 25.13 -10.66 2.26
C ALA A 249 24.93 -11.17 3.70
N ASP A 250 25.28 -10.36 4.69
CA ASP A 250 25.02 -10.65 6.11
C ASP A 250 23.72 -10.02 6.64
N GLY A 251 22.92 -9.43 5.75
CA GLY A 251 21.70 -8.69 6.07
C GLY A 251 21.91 -7.23 6.46
N TRP A 252 23.14 -6.72 6.46
CA TRP A 252 23.45 -5.33 6.80
C TRP A 252 23.05 -4.31 5.72
N LEU A 253 22.82 -3.06 6.13
CA LEU A 253 22.56 -1.92 5.26
C LEU A 253 23.83 -1.07 5.11
N TRP A 254 24.22 -0.82 3.87
CA TRP A 254 25.38 -0.01 3.52
C TRP A 254 24.92 1.37 3.05
N PRO A 255 25.59 2.46 3.49
CA PRO A 255 25.37 3.77 2.87
C PRO A 255 25.81 3.72 1.41
N GLY A 256 25.14 4.49 0.53
CA GLY A 256 25.36 4.48 -0.92
C GLY A 256 26.83 4.61 -1.32
N MET A 257 27.61 5.45 -0.63
CA MET A 257 29.05 5.60 -0.89
C MET A 257 29.86 4.30 -0.67
N VAL A 258 29.49 3.50 0.33
CA VAL A 258 30.12 2.19 0.57
C VAL A 258 29.57 1.14 -0.40
N ALA A 259 28.28 1.22 -0.72
CA ALA A 259 27.66 0.34 -1.70
C ALA A 259 28.29 0.49 -3.11
N GLU A 260 28.70 1.70 -3.49
CA GLU A 260 29.44 1.97 -4.74
C GLU A 260 30.81 1.28 -4.72
N GLU A 261 31.59 1.47 -3.64
CA GLU A 261 32.89 0.81 -3.46
C GLU A 261 32.80 -0.73 -3.52
N MET A 262 31.66 -1.28 -3.09
CA MET A 262 31.37 -2.72 -3.09
C MET A 262 30.81 -3.23 -4.44
N GLY A 263 30.50 -2.36 -5.39
CA GLY A 263 29.86 -2.72 -6.67
C GLY A 263 28.36 -3.06 -6.55
N LEU A 264 27.75 -2.74 -5.41
CA LEU A 264 26.31 -2.95 -5.19
C LEU A 264 25.46 -1.88 -5.92
N ILE A 265 26.05 -0.73 -6.25
CA ILE A 265 25.47 0.29 -7.13
C ILE A 265 26.53 0.72 -8.16
N ASP A 266 26.13 1.47 -9.17
CA ASP A 266 27.00 1.87 -10.28
C ASP A 266 27.55 3.28 -10.09
N SER A 267 26.75 4.21 -9.55
CA SER A 267 27.19 5.58 -9.35
C SER A 267 26.47 6.30 -8.21
N LEU A 268 27.19 7.25 -7.62
CA LEU A 268 26.59 8.24 -6.74
C LEU A 268 25.91 9.37 -7.53
N GLY A 269 24.66 9.67 -7.17
CA GLY A 269 23.89 10.71 -7.84
C GLY A 269 22.51 10.95 -7.24
N THR A 270 21.78 11.84 -7.87
CA THR A 270 20.42 12.22 -7.55
C THR A 270 19.42 11.57 -8.52
N PHE A 271 18.13 11.82 -8.29
CA PHE A 271 17.08 11.46 -9.23
C PHE A 271 17.33 12.01 -10.64
N ASN A 272 17.80 13.25 -10.76
CA ASN A 272 18.03 13.87 -12.06
C ASN A 272 19.22 13.24 -12.79
N ASP A 273 20.25 12.81 -12.04
CA ASP A 273 21.38 12.09 -12.63
C ASP A 273 20.91 10.73 -13.17
N ALA A 274 20.11 9.99 -12.40
CA ALA A 274 19.52 8.72 -12.86
C ALA A 274 18.60 8.90 -14.08
N LEU A 275 17.80 9.97 -14.12
CA LEU A 275 16.97 10.31 -15.27
C LEU A 275 17.81 10.63 -16.51
N ALA A 276 18.91 11.37 -16.34
CA ALA A 276 19.84 11.65 -17.43
C ALA A 276 20.50 10.37 -17.94
N ARG A 277 20.89 9.45 -17.05
CA ARG A 277 21.42 8.13 -17.43
C ARG A 277 20.41 7.28 -18.19
N ALA A 278 19.14 7.26 -17.76
CA ALA A 278 18.08 6.57 -18.49
C ALA A 278 17.88 7.16 -19.89
N ALA A 279 17.86 8.48 -20.02
CA ALA A 279 17.74 9.16 -21.30
C ALA A 279 18.94 8.87 -22.22
N GLU A 280 20.16 8.87 -21.69
CA GLU A 280 21.39 8.56 -22.42
C GLU A 280 21.37 7.12 -22.95
N LEU A 281 21.05 6.14 -22.10
CA LEU A 281 20.95 4.73 -22.51
C LEU A 281 19.82 4.50 -23.51
N GLY A 282 18.72 5.24 -23.39
CA GLY A 282 17.61 5.24 -24.34
C GLY A 282 17.89 5.99 -25.65
N GLY A 283 19.04 6.66 -25.80
CA GLY A 283 19.40 7.43 -26.99
C GLY A 283 18.56 8.70 -27.19
N ILE A 284 18.03 9.27 -26.11
CA ILE A 284 17.19 10.48 -26.15
C ILE A 284 18.08 11.72 -26.22
N GLU A 285 17.88 12.56 -27.23
CA GLU A 285 18.55 13.86 -27.33
C GLU A 285 17.75 14.97 -26.66
N GLY A 286 18.38 15.73 -25.76
CA GLY A 286 17.76 16.85 -25.06
C GLY A 286 17.07 16.45 -23.75
N GLU A 287 16.10 17.25 -23.30
CA GLU A 287 15.38 16.99 -22.05
C GLU A 287 14.32 15.90 -22.28
N PRO A 288 14.40 14.75 -21.56
CA PRO A 288 13.47 13.65 -21.78
C PRO A 288 12.08 14.00 -21.27
N VAL A 289 11.05 13.60 -22.03
CA VAL A 289 9.68 13.61 -21.50
C VAL A 289 9.53 12.48 -20.49
N VAL A 290 9.05 12.79 -19.29
CA VAL A 290 8.77 11.76 -18.28
C VAL A 290 7.29 11.37 -18.35
N VAL A 291 7.02 10.08 -18.55
CA VAL A 291 5.66 9.51 -18.56
C VAL A 291 5.47 8.58 -17.37
N THR A 292 4.23 8.47 -16.88
CA THR A 292 3.87 7.54 -15.80
C THR A 292 2.63 6.76 -16.19
N TYR A 293 2.54 5.49 -15.77
CA TYR A 293 1.43 4.59 -16.10
C TYR A 293 0.48 4.34 -14.91
N ARG A 294 0.63 5.12 -13.83
CA ARG A 294 -0.22 5.02 -12.63
C ARG A 294 -1.70 5.14 -13.00
N GLU A 295 -2.52 4.20 -12.50
CA GLU A 295 -3.96 4.38 -12.58
C GLU A 295 -4.37 5.68 -11.88
N PRO A 296 -5.31 6.45 -12.44
CA PRO A 296 -5.80 7.66 -11.80
C PRO A 296 -6.36 7.31 -10.42
N ASP A 297 -5.81 7.91 -9.38
CA ASP A 297 -6.42 7.85 -8.05
C ASP A 297 -7.71 8.68 -8.08
N TYR A 298 -8.81 8.03 -8.43
CA TYR A 298 -10.14 8.63 -8.45
C TYR A 298 -10.53 9.16 -7.08
N THR A 299 -9.97 8.65 -5.97
CA THR A 299 -10.26 9.17 -4.63
C THR A 299 -9.57 10.49 -4.38
N GLN A 300 -8.35 10.70 -4.87
CA GLN A 300 -7.71 12.02 -4.87
C GLN A 300 -8.37 12.98 -5.85
N MET A 301 -8.81 12.50 -7.01
CA MET A 301 -9.58 13.30 -7.96
C MET A 301 -10.94 13.70 -7.37
N LEU A 302 -11.63 12.79 -6.68
CA LEU A 302 -12.87 13.08 -5.95
C LEU A 302 -12.61 14.02 -4.77
N ARG A 303 -11.50 13.87 -4.03
CA ARG A 303 -11.13 14.79 -2.93
C ARG A 303 -10.76 16.18 -3.45
N SER A 304 -10.14 16.30 -4.62
CA SER A 304 -9.81 17.59 -5.23
C SER A 304 -11.03 18.26 -5.87
N LEU A 305 -11.94 17.48 -6.48
CA LEU A 305 -13.23 17.95 -6.99
C LEU A 305 -14.20 18.33 -5.87
N ILE A 306 -14.23 17.54 -4.79
CA ILE A 306 -14.97 17.82 -3.55
C ILE A 306 -14.07 18.62 -2.61
N GLY A 307 -13.48 19.73 -3.09
CA GLY A 307 -12.64 20.67 -2.34
C GLY A 307 -13.35 21.36 -1.17
N PHE A 308 -13.89 20.57 -0.24
CA PHE A 308 -14.69 20.96 0.91
C PHE A 308 -13.97 20.59 2.23
N GLY A 309 -12.95 19.73 2.19
CA GLY A 309 -12.12 19.41 3.37
C GLY A 309 -11.32 20.61 3.89
N ALA A 310 -10.64 21.35 3.02
CA ALA A 310 -9.84 22.51 3.40
C ALA A 310 -10.67 23.77 3.73
N ARG A 311 -11.98 23.79 3.44
CA ARG A 311 -12.88 24.90 3.81
C ARG A 311 -13.77 24.59 5.01
N LEU A 312 -14.02 23.33 5.34
CA LEU A 312 -14.78 22.94 6.53
C LEU A 312 -14.01 23.18 7.83
N GLU A 313 -12.69 23.00 7.87
CA GLU A 313 -11.88 23.29 9.06
C GLU A 313 -11.86 24.79 9.41
N SER A 314 -11.98 25.67 8.41
CA SER A 314 -12.13 27.12 8.64
C SER A 314 -13.54 27.53 9.09
N LEU A 315 -14.54 26.64 8.92
CA LEU A 315 -15.95 26.90 9.21
C LEU A 315 -16.40 26.28 10.55
N PHE A 316 -15.76 25.19 10.98
CA PHE A 316 -15.95 24.58 12.30
C PHE A 316 -14.62 24.59 13.02
N GLY A 317 -14.29 25.73 13.64
CA GLY A 317 -13.10 25.87 14.47
C GLY A 317 -13.09 24.82 15.57
N TYR A 318 -12.38 23.73 15.35
CA TYR A 318 -12.06 22.71 16.34
C TYR A 318 -10.55 22.63 16.42
N ALA A 319 -9.99 23.37 17.37
CA ALA A 319 -8.66 23.08 17.88
C ALA A 319 -8.82 21.97 18.93
N PRO A 320 -8.24 20.77 18.75
CA PRO A 320 -8.19 19.82 19.84
C PRO A 320 -7.28 20.38 20.94
N ASP A 321 -7.87 20.58 22.12
CA ASP A 321 -7.19 20.97 23.34
C ASP A 321 -6.18 19.87 23.73
N ALA A 322 -4.93 20.25 23.96
CA ALA A 322 -3.79 19.34 24.08
C ALA A 322 -3.62 18.72 25.48
N ASP A 323 -4.63 18.82 26.36
CA ASP A 323 -4.49 18.46 27.78
C ASP A 323 -5.36 17.28 28.26
N ALA A 324 -5.93 16.47 27.37
CA ALA A 324 -6.83 15.37 27.75
C ALA A 324 -6.27 13.95 27.54
N VAL A 325 -4.98 13.68 27.83
CA VAL A 325 -4.49 12.31 28.08
C VAL A 325 -3.36 12.33 29.12
N ARG A 326 -3.68 12.72 30.35
CA ARG A 326 -2.90 12.39 31.55
C ARG A 326 -3.88 11.87 32.60
N ASP A 327 -4.10 10.56 32.59
CA ASP A 327 -4.47 9.73 33.76
C ASP A 327 -5.20 8.46 33.32
N VAL A 328 -4.48 7.54 32.66
CA VAL A 328 -4.81 6.10 32.75
C VAL A 328 -3.55 5.27 32.56
N LEU A 329 -2.66 5.22 33.57
CA LEU A 329 -1.83 4.05 33.88
C LEU A 329 -1.43 4.10 35.37
N PRO A 330 -1.72 3.06 36.18
CA PRO A 330 -1.26 2.98 37.56
C PRO A 330 0.26 2.74 37.62
N ARG A 331 0.91 3.37 38.60
CA ARG A 331 2.34 3.19 38.95
C ARG A 331 2.60 1.83 39.57
#